data_AF-A0A976FEQ5-F1
#
_entry.id   AF-A0A976FEQ5-F1
#
_cell.length_a   1.000
_cell.length_b   1.000
_cell.length_c   1.000
_cell.angle_alpha   90.00
_cell.angle_beta   90.00
_cell.angle_gamma   90.00
#
_symmetry.space_group_name_H-M   'P 1'
#
loop_
_entity.id
_entity.type
_entity.pdbx_description
1 polymer ?
#
loop_
_entity_poly.entity_id
_entity_poly.type
_entity_poly.pdbx_seq_one_letter_code
_entity_poly.pdbx_strand_id
1 'polypeptide(L)'
;MEPDRDIVIWVSIAKPVVIKHKLLRGLTYHLRGYAMTKRSLASTAENEVSQLQSVSLISLDPEAELIYGIKTVQAVTKFLIVTAAQKMQAHQDRIENALIDKLLLHVGSTTS
;
A
#
# COMPACT_ATOMS: atom_id res chain seq x y z
N MET A 1 -20.76 -0.44 11.62
CA MET A 1 -20.06 0.62 10.88
C MET A 1 -19.32 1.43 11.92
N GLU A 2 -18.00 1.53 11.86
CA GLU A 2 -17.27 2.40 12.79
C GLU A 2 -17.45 3.85 12.33
N PRO A 3 -18.05 4.73 13.15
CA PRO A 3 -18.06 6.16 12.85
C PRO A 3 -16.60 6.65 12.89
N ASP A 4 -16.23 7.60 12.01
CA ASP A 4 -14.89 8.23 11.96
C ASP A 4 -13.78 7.44 11.22
N ARG A 5 -14.10 6.83 10.07
CA ARG A 5 -13.08 6.33 9.14
C ARG A 5 -13.11 7.06 7.80
N ASP A 6 -12.02 7.72 7.46
CA ASP A 6 -11.78 8.20 6.10
C ASP A 6 -11.09 7.10 5.30
N ILE A 7 -11.59 6.81 4.09
CA ILE A 7 -11.06 5.75 3.24
C ILE A 7 -10.77 6.30 1.85
N VAL A 8 -9.55 6.08 1.37
CA VAL A 8 -9.15 6.32 -0.01
C VAL A 8 -8.90 4.98 -0.69
N ILE A 9 -9.58 4.71 -1.80
CA ILE A 9 -9.48 3.47 -2.57
C ILE A 9 -8.73 3.75 -3.87
N TRP A 10 -7.77 2.88 -4.22
CA TRP A 10 -7.12 2.90 -5.53
C TRP A 10 -7.21 1.54 -6.21
N VAL A 11 -7.38 1.58 -7.53
CA VAL A 11 -7.38 0.39 -8.39
C VAL A 11 -6.42 0.65 -9.53
N SER A 12 -5.52 -0.31 -9.78
CA SER A 12 -4.54 -0.22 -10.85
C SER A 12 -4.37 -1.58 -11.53
N ILE A 13 -4.16 -1.53 -12.85
CA ILE A 13 -3.90 -2.70 -13.68
C ILE A 13 -2.52 -2.50 -14.29
N ALA A 14 -1.64 -3.47 -14.09
CA ALA A 14 -0.29 -3.44 -14.61
C ALA A 14 -0.11 -4.52 -15.67
N LYS A 15 0.18 -4.09 -16.89
CA LYS A 15 0.48 -4.94 -18.04
C LYS A 15 1.96 -4.74 -18.41
N PRO A 16 2.82 -5.76 -18.28
CA PRO A 16 4.20 -5.67 -18.73
C PRO A 16 4.24 -5.43 -20.24
N VAL A 17 4.71 -4.26 -20.66
CA VAL A 17 4.68 -3.84 -22.08
C VAL A 17 5.60 -4.72 -22.92
N VAL A 18 6.83 -4.97 -22.47
CA VAL A 18 7.75 -6.01 -22.98
C VAL A 18 8.80 -6.28 -21.91
N ILE A 19 8.84 -7.50 -21.37
CA ILE A 19 10.03 -7.99 -20.67
C ILE A 19 10.79 -8.85 -21.69
N LYS A 20 12.04 -8.49 -22.02
CA LYS A 20 12.87 -9.24 -22.99
C LYS A 20 13.08 -10.71 -22.59
N HIS A 21 12.71 -11.09 -21.36
CA HIS A 21 12.70 -12.47 -20.89
C HIS A 21 11.34 -13.10 -21.24
N LYS A 22 11.39 -14.15 -22.07
CA LYS A 22 10.21 -14.88 -22.58
C LYS A 22 9.26 -15.37 -21.46
N LEU A 23 9.76 -15.51 -20.24
CA LEU A 23 9.07 -16.04 -19.07
C LEU A 23 7.90 -15.18 -18.54
N LEU A 24 7.81 -13.88 -18.84
CA LEU A 24 6.79 -12.99 -18.24
C LEU A 24 5.96 -12.20 -19.28
N ARG A 25 6.09 -12.56 -20.57
CA ARG A 25 5.40 -11.86 -21.66
C ARG A 25 3.89 -12.07 -21.58
N GLY A 26 3.15 -11.03 -21.23
CA GLY A 26 1.67 -11.07 -21.13
C GLY A 26 1.14 -11.28 -19.71
N LEU A 27 2.01 -11.38 -18.70
CA LEU A 27 1.62 -11.53 -17.32
C LEU A 27 0.98 -10.24 -16.78
N THR A 28 -0.34 -10.13 -16.83
CA THR A 28 -1.08 -9.00 -16.25
C THR A 28 -1.36 -9.26 -14.78
N TYR A 29 -1.19 -8.23 -13.95
CA TYR A 29 -1.65 -8.27 -12.56
C TYR A 29 -2.51 -7.05 -12.24
N HIS A 30 -3.45 -7.26 -11.33
CA HIS A 30 -4.32 -6.25 -10.78
C HIS A 30 -3.88 -5.97 -9.35
N LEU A 31 -3.66 -4.69 -9.05
CA LEU A 31 -3.37 -4.21 -7.72
C LEU A 31 -4.54 -3.33 -7.28
N ARG A 32 -5.27 -3.78 -6.28
CA ARG A 32 -6.34 -3.06 -5.61
C ARG A 32 -5.88 -2.71 -4.22
N GLY A 33 -6.03 -1.48 -3.77
CA GLY A 33 -5.68 -1.14 -2.40
C GLY A 33 -6.57 -0.07 -1.84
N TYR A 34 -6.50 0.07 -0.53
CA TYR A 34 -7.12 1.15 0.20
C TYR A 34 -6.20 1.61 1.33
N ALA A 35 -6.30 2.88 1.66
CA ALA A 35 -5.73 3.47 2.85
C ALA A 35 -6.89 4.01 3.67
N MET A 36 -6.86 3.77 4.96
CA MET A 36 -7.84 4.31 5.88
C MET A 36 -7.17 4.90 7.10
N THR A 37 -7.76 5.98 7.59
CA THR A 37 -7.49 6.47 8.94
C THR A 37 -8.60 5.99 9.85
N LYS A 38 -8.25 5.66 11.09
CA LYS A 38 -9.21 5.35 12.16
C LYS A 38 -8.63 5.79 13.49
N ARG A 39 -9.47 5.99 14.50
CA ARG A 39 -8.96 6.22 15.87
C ARG A 39 -8.11 5.03 16.31
N SER A 40 -6.92 5.32 16.83
CA SER A 40 -6.02 4.32 17.38
C SER A 40 -6.55 3.82 18.72
N LEU A 41 -6.38 2.53 19.02
CA LEU A 41 -6.68 1.97 20.35
C LEU A 41 -5.78 2.57 21.45
N ALA A 42 -4.63 3.15 21.08
CA ALA A 42 -3.74 3.86 21.99
C ALA A 42 -4.17 5.32 22.24
N SER A 43 -5.27 5.79 21.62
CA SER A 43 -5.75 7.15 21.78
C SER A 43 -6.44 7.34 23.14
N THR A 44 -6.09 8.41 23.85
CA THR A 44 -6.76 8.85 25.08
C THR A 44 -7.56 10.14 24.84
N ALA A 45 -8.20 10.68 25.88
CA ALA A 45 -8.90 11.96 25.81
C ALA A 45 -7.91 13.15 25.74
N GLU A 46 -6.75 13.03 26.40
CA GLU A 46 -5.70 14.05 26.39
C GLU A 46 -4.78 13.93 25.16
N ASN A 47 -4.74 12.76 24.52
CA ASN A 47 -3.91 12.50 23.37
C ASN A 47 -4.68 11.73 22.29
N GLU A 48 -5.22 12.48 21.32
CA GLU A 48 -5.92 11.92 20.19
C GLU A 48 -4.94 11.37 19.16
N VAL A 49 -4.99 10.06 18.92
CA VAL A 49 -4.09 9.38 17.99
C VAL A 49 -4.91 8.68 16.93
N SER A 50 -4.58 8.92 15.66
CA SER A 50 -5.13 8.18 14.52
C SER A 50 -4.13 7.13 14.03
N GLN A 51 -4.64 5.98 13.62
CA GLN A 51 -3.88 4.94 12.95
C GLN A 51 -4.13 5.02 11.45
N LEU A 52 -3.07 5.13 10.65
CA LEU A 52 -3.10 4.91 9.21
C LEU A 52 -2.94 3.41 8.92
N GLN A 53 -3.91 2.83 8.22
CA GLN A 53 -3.86 1.45 7.77
C GLN A 53 -3.92 1.42 6.24
N SER A 54 -2.88 0.87 5.62
CA SER A 54 -2.83 0.65 4.17
C SER A 54 -2.88 -0.84 3.86
N VAL A 55 -3.73 -1.23 2.91
CA VAL A 55 -3.91 -2.62 2.49
C VAL A 55 -3.91 -2.71 0.98
N SER A 56 -3.22 -3.73 0.45
CA SER A 56 -3.21 -4.03 -0.99
C SER A 56 -3.52 -5.50 -1.22
N LEU A 57 -4.31 -5.76 -2.27
CA LEU A 57 -4.61 -7.04 -2.84
C LEU A 57 -3.99 -7.11 -4.24
N ILE A 58 -3.13 -8.11 -4.45
CA ILE A 58 -2.53 -8.41 -5.75
C ILE A 58 -3.18 -9.68 -6.27
N SER A 59 -3.69 -9.63 -7.50
CA SER A 59 -4.21 -10.81 -8.21
C SER A 59 -3.64 -10.88 -9.61
N LEU A 60 -3.14 -12.06 -10.00
CA LEU A 60 -2.73 -12.36 -11.37
C LEU A 60 -3.95 -12.80 -12.19
N ASP A 61 -3.91 -12.60 -13.50
CA ASP A 61 -4.95 -13.14 -14.38
C ASP A 61 -5.01 -14.67 -14.26
N PRO A 62 -6.21 -15.28 -14.23
CA PRO A 62 -6.36 -16.74 -14.06
C PRO A 62 -5.60 -17.57 -15.12
N GLU A 63 -5.45 -17.03 -16.33
CA GLU A 63 -4.72 -17.67 -17.43
C GLU A 63 -3.21 -17.77 -17.17
N ALA A 64 -2.66 -17.00 -16.23
CA ALA A 64 -1.24 -17.01 -15.93
C ALA A 64 -0.74 -18.38 -15.44
N GLU A 65 -1.55 -19.11 -14.68
CA GLU A 65 -1.18 -20.46 -14.22
C GLU A 65 -1.09 -21.46 -15.36
N LEU A 66 -2.00 -21.37 -16.33
CA LEU A 66 -1.99 -22.20 -17.54
C LEU A 66 -0.76 -21.93 -18.40
N ILE A 67 -0.35 -20.67 -18.52
CA ILE A 67 0.74 -20.25 -19.41
C ILE A 67 2.13 -20.50 -18.78
N TYR A 68 2.29 -20.25 -17.48
CA TYR A 68 3.61 -20.23 -16.83
C TYR A 68 3.82 -21.33 -15.79
N GLY A 69 2.76 -22.04 -15.40
CA GLY A 69 2.76 -23.05 -14.35
C GLY A 69 2.78 -22.48 -12.93
N ILE A 70 2.27 -23.27 -11.99
CA ILE A 70 2.07 -22.90 -10.57
C ILE A 70 3.35 -22.36 -9.90
N LYS A 71 4.52 -22.94 -10.17
CA LYS A 71 5.78 -22.53 -9.52
C LYS A 71 6.20 -21.11 -9.93
N THR A 72 6.06 -20.78 -11.21
CA THR A 72 6.39 -19.46 -11.75
C THR A 72 5.43 -18.41 -11.20
N VAL A 73 4.12 -18.71 -11.23
CA VAL A 73 3.07 -17.87 -10.66
C VAL A 73 3.33 -17.58 -9.18
N GLN A 74 3.67 -18.59 -8.39
CA GLN A 74 4.01 -18.41 -6.98
C GLN A 74 5.23 -17.52 -6.77
N ALA A 75 6.30 -17.71 -7.54
CA ALA A 75 7.52 -16.90 -7.43
C ALA A 75 7.25 -15.43 -7.75
N VAL A 76 6.51 -15.17 -8.83
CA VAL A 76 6.09 -13.83 -9.25
C VAL A 76 5.19 -13.18 -8.19
N THR A 77 4.16 -13.89 -7.70
CA THR A 77 3.26 -13.38 -6.68
C THR A 77 4.02 -12.97 -5.42
N LYS A 78 4.97 -13.81 -4.95
CA LYS A 78 5.83 -13.48 -3.82
C LYS A 78 6.65 -12.23 -4.07
N PHE A 79 7.27 -12.12 -5.25
CA PHE A 79 8.03 -10.93 -5.64
C PHE A 79 7.16 -9.66 -5.62
N LEU A 80 5.95 -9.72 -6.19
CA LEU A 80 5.02 -8.60 -6.21
C LEU A 80 4.56 -8.20 -4.81
N ILE A 81 4.25 -9.17 -3.94
CA ILE A 81 3.85 -8.93 -2.54
C ILE A 81 4.96 -8.21 -1.78
N VAL A 82 6.19 -8.74 -1.84
CA VAL A 82 7.34 -8.13 -1.13
C VAL A 82 7.60 -6.72 -1.65
N THR A 83 7.58 -6.53 -2.97
CA THR A 83 7.79 -5.21 -3.59
C THR A 83 6.72 -4.21 -3.18
N ALA A 84 5.45 -4.63 -3.17
CA ALA A 84 4.34 -3.78 -2.76
C ALA A 84 4.44 -3.40 -1.28
N ALA A 85 4.75 -4.36 -0.40
CA ALA A 85 4.93 -4.12 1.03
C ALA A 85 6.06 -3.10 1.29
N GLN A 86 7.20 -3.25 0.62
CA GLN A 86 8.32 -2.30 0.74
C GLN A 86 7.93 -0.88 0.30
N LYS A 87 7.22 -0.75 -0.82
CA LYS A 87 6.73 0.55 -1.28
C LYS A 87 5.72 1.16 -0.34
N MET A 88 4.78 0.36 0.18
CA MET A 88 3.78 0.81 1.14
C MET A 88 4.43 1.30 2.44
N GLN A 89 5.43 0.60 2.96
CA GLN A 89 6.19 1.05 4.13
C GLN A 89 6.88 2.38 3.85
N ALA A 90 7.61 2.50 2.74
CA ALA A 90 8.27 3.75 2.39
C ALA A 90 7.30 4.92 2.20
N HIS A 91 6.08 4.66 1.70
CA HIS A 91 5.03 5.69 1.62
C HIS A 91 4.51 6.08 3.00
N GLN A 92 4.28 5.10 3.87
CA GLN A 92 3.84 5.34 5.24
C GLN A 92 4.87 6.17 6.01
N ASP A 93 6.15 5.80 5.97
CA ASP A 93 7.24 6.54 6.63
C ASP A 93 7.28 8.00 6.15
N ARG A 94 7.09 8.24 4.86
CA ARG A 94 7.05 9.60 4.28
C ARG A 94 5.85 10.40 4.75
N ILE A 95 4.68 9.78 4.85
CA ILE A 95 3.46 10.43 5.35
C ILE A 95 3.66 10.80 6.81
N GLU A 96 4.11 9.86 7.64
CA GLU A 96 4.33 10.07 9.06
C GLU A 96 5.37 11.16 9.32
N ASN A 97 6.52 11.12 8.62
CA ASN A 97 7.54 12.17 8.75
C ASN A 97 7.02 13.55 8.34
N ALA A 98 6.28 13.65 7.23
CA ALA A 98 5.71 14.94 6.80
C ALA A 98 4.67 15.49 7.78
N LEU A 99 3.94 14.62 8.49
CA LEU A 99 3.01 15.04 9.55
C LEU A 99 3.75 15.51 10.81
N ILE A 100 4.82 14.80 11.21
CA ILE A 100 5.68 15.20 12.33
C ILE A 100 6.35 16.56 12.03
N ASP A 101 6.90 16.75 10.85
CA ASP A 101 7.54 18.01 10.45
C ASP A 101 6.56 19.19 10.54
N LYS A 102 5.31 18.99 10.09
CA LYS A 102 4.25 20.00 10.22
C LYS A 102 3.93 20.33 11.67
N LEU A 103 3.86 19.33 12.55
CA LEU A 103 3.64 19.53 13.98
C LEU A 103 4.78 20.33 14.61
N LEU A 104 6.04 19.98 14.31
CA LEU A 104 7.21 20.68 14.83
C LEU A 104 7.27 22.15 14.39
N LEU A 105 6.94 22.42 13.11
CA LEU A 105 6.84 23.80 12.61
C LEU A 105 5.72 24.59 13.31
N HIS A 106 4.60 23.95 13.59
CA HIS A 106 3.48 24.61 14.27
C HIS A 106 3.83 24.96 15.72
N VAL A 107 4.46 24.04 16.47
CA VAL A 107 4.90 24.28 17.85
C VAL A 107 5.92 25.41 17.94
N GLY A 108 6.87 25.50 17.00
CA GLY A 108 7.85 26.59 16.96
C GLY A 108 7.24 27.97 16.68
N SER A 109 6.08 28.03 16.03
CA SER A 109 5.36 29.29 15.76
C SER A 109 4.51 29.78 16.94
N THR A 110 4.11 28.88 17.86
CA THR A 110 3.33 29.21 19.07
C THR A 110 4.18 29.58 20.28
N THR A 111 5.51 29.39 20.22
CA THR A 111 6.45 29.67 21.33
C THR A 111 7.35 30.88 21.09
N SER A 112 7.11 31.67 20.02
CA SER A 112 7.81 32.93 19.73
C SER A 112 6.96 34.15 20.06
#